data_AF-A0A961W0Y9-F1
#
_entry.id   AF-A0A961W0Y9-F1
#
_cell.length_a   1.000
_cell.length_b   1.000
_cell.length_c   1.000
_cell.angle_alpha   90.00
_cell.angle_beta   90.00
_cell.angle_gamma   90.00
#
_symmetry.space_group_name_H-M   'P 1'
#
loop_
_entity.id
_entity.type
_entity.pdbx_description
1 polymer ?
#
loop_
_entity_poly.entity_id
_entity_poly.type
_entity_poly.pdbx_seq_one_letter_code
_entity_poly.pdbx_strand_id
1 'polypeptide(L)'
;MAFSFHPNPQVEVGHPYPEVLPRSDGSIRSDDGDQSPETLLLRVIVQELHTSALLAAGAASAVNFAYQNSSPRALNEALALVVGFPIDTKNWPRSTIELQLTRDTLEACEDYYSTFRKARGVLEECVADSEEIGRDRALQLHMFSLSAQWRQTARRARYVMLALAGDVSHVLPVGYAANTRTLDNILSEVMAGHAPCTSSSGKIVLPDLAERRRSPRKTLLQTVRVRTDGAQYSAFARDISFGGIGLTRMPALLPGTPVVVELECGRSFSGFVAWSRGRDMGIRFLDTLSPTDPLIYG
;
A
#
# COMPACT_ATOMS: atom_id res chain seq x y z
N MET A 1 -73.61 9.11 21.85
CA MET A 1 -73.01 7.86 22.36
C MET A 1 -71.55 8.13 22.65
N ALA A 2 -71.15 7.89 23.91
CA ALA A 2 -69.77 7.84 24.41
C ALA A 2 -68.98 6.72 23.69
N PHE A 3 -67.64 6.71 23.61
CA PHE A 3 -66.73 6.51 24.74
C PHE A 3 -65.29 6.96 24.44
N SER A 4 -64.66 7.42 25.50
CA SER A 4 -63.27 7.80 25.72
C SER A 4 -62.33 6.59 25.81
N PHE A 5 -61.09 6.74 25.35
CA PHE A 5 -59.99 5.82 25.64
C PHE A 5 -58.94 6.52 26.54
N HIS A 6 -58.74 5.99 27.73
CA HIS A 6 -57.58 6.26 28.60
C HIS A 6 -56.46 5.24 28.28
N PRO A 7 -55.18 5.61 28.41
CA PRO A 7 -54.06 4.68 28.40
C PRO A 7 -53.58 4.35 29.83
N ASN A 8 -53.20 3.10 30.11
CA ASN A 8 -52.31 2.70 31.20
C ASN A 8 -51.97 1.19 31.13
N PRO A 9 -51.00 0.65 31.90
CA PRO A 9 -49.60 1.01 32.10
C PRO A 9 -48.65 -0.20 31.86
N GLN A 10 -47.35 0.09 31.98
CA GLN A 10 -46.20 -0.76 32.33
C GLN A 10 -46.38 -2.26 32.62
N VAL A 11 -45.49 -3.06 32.03
CA VAL A 11 -45.10 -4.38 32.53
C VAL A 11 -43.57 -4.44 32.56
N GLU A 12 -42.99 -4.43 33.77
CA GLU A 12 -41.65 -4.93 34.08
C GLU A 12 -41.73 -6.45 34.33
N VAL A 13 -40.88 -7.23 33.66
CA VAL A 13 -40.38 -8.56 34.09
C VAL A 13 -39.04 -8.71 33.34
N GLY A 14 -37.86 -8.70 33.94
CA GLY A 14 -37.34 -9.64 34.93
C GLY A 14 -36.23 -10.49 34.28
N HIS A 15 -34.96 -10.12 34.51
CA HIS A 15 -33.79 -10.97 34.20
C HIS A 15 -33.66 -12.09 35.25
N PRO A 16 -33.24 -13.30 34.84
CA PRO A 16 -31.95 -13.80 35.31
C PRO A 16 -31.12 -14.55 34.22
N TYR A 17 -29.80 -14.29 34.28
CA TYR A 17 -28.59 -14.83 33.62
C TYR A 17 -28.58 -16.32 33.15
N PRO A 18 -27.70 -16.73 32.19
CA PRO A 18 -26.22 -16.53 32.20
C PRO A 18 -25.65 -15.95 30.90
N GLU A 19 -24.80 -14.93 30.94
CA GLU A 19 -23.33 -15.05 31.10
C GLU A 19 -22.72 -16.28 30.42
N VAL A 20 -22.64 -16.24 29.09
CA VAL A 20 -21.57 -16.91 28.33
C VAL A 20 -21.02 -15.90 27.33
N LEU A 21 -20.11 -15.05 27.82
CA LEU A 21 -19.16 -14.36 26.97
C LEU A 21 -18.35 -15.44 26.23
N PRO A 22 -18.28 -15.45 24.89
CA PRO A 22 -17.12 -16.07 24.28
C PRO A 22 -15.92 -15.20 24.69
N ARG A 23 -15.14 -15.69 25.65
CA ARG A 23 -13.74 -15.31 25.77
C ARG A 23 -13.08 -15.73 24.46
N SER A 24 -13.13 -14.86 23.45
CA SER A 24 -12.10 -14.87 22.42
C SER A 24 -10.85 -14.34 23.10
N ASP A 25 -10.15 -15.23 23.79
CA ASP A 25 -8.71 -15.16 23.98
C ASP A 25 -8.05 -15.34 22.60
N GLY A 26 -8.34 -14.38 21.72
CA GLY A 26 -7.62 -14.16 20.50
C GLY A 26 -6.40 -13.34 20.88
N SER A 27 -5.47 -13.98 21.58
CA SER A 27 -4.08 -13.63 21.38
C SER A 27 -3.86 -13.72 19.87
N ILE A 28 -3.88 -12.57 19.20
CA ILE A 28 -3.16 -12.41 17.95
C ILE A 28 -1.72 -12.62 18.40
N ARG A 29 -1.29 -13.88 18.41
CA ARG A 29 0.13 -14.21 18.39
C ARG A 29 0.66 -13.41 17.22
N SER A 30 1.36 -12.32 17.53
CA SER A 30 2.28 -11.70 16.60
C SER A 30 3.19 -12.83 16.14
N ASP A 31 3.06 -13.22 14.87
CA ASP A 31 3.95 -14.16 14.17
C ASP A 31 5.34 -13.52 13.93
N ASP A 32 5.76 -12.68 14.89
CA ASP A 32 7.01 -11.95 14.98
C ASP A 32 8.00 -12.79 15.79
N GLY A 33 8.07 -14.09 15.49
CA GLY A 33 9.24 -14.88 15.85
C GLY A 33 10.45 -14.29 15.12
N ASP A 34 11.51 -14.00 15.87
CA ASP A 34 12.84 -13.53 15.45
C ASP A 34 13.07 -13.56 13.93
N GLN A 35 12.64 -12.50 13.23
CA GLN A 35 12.70 -12.45 11.78
C GLN A 35 14.06 -11.94 11.35
N SER A 36 14.76 -12.75 10.56
CA SER A 36 16.09 -12.41 10.09
C SER A 36 16.08 -11.10 9.27
N PRO A 37 17.18 -10.32 9.30
CA PRO A 37 17.43 -9.18 8.41
C PRO A 37 17.00 -9.40 6.95
N GLU A 38 17.30 -10.58 6.42
CA GLU A 38 17.02 -11.00 5.05
C GLU A 38 15.51 -11.16 4.83
N THR A 39 14.79 -11.75 5.80
CA THR A 39 13.33 -11.90 5.75
C THR A 39 12.64 -10.54 5.69
N LEU A 40 13.12 -9.56 6.47
CA LEU A 40 12.58 -8.20 6.48
C LEU A 40 12.83 -7.49 5.14
N LEU A 41 14.01 -7.65 4.56
CA LEU A 41 14.35 -7.10 3.26
C LEU A 41 13.48 -7.71 2.14
N LEU A 42 13.30 -9.04 2.13
CA LEU A 42 12.44 -9.72 1.17
C LEU A 42 11.00 -9.22 1.23
N ARG A 43 10.47 -8.94 2.42
CA ARG A 43 9.13 -8.34 2.58
C ARG A 43 9.03 -6.97 1.93
N VAL A 44 10.03 -6.11 2.11
CA VAL A 44 10.07 -4.78 1.47
C VAL A 44 10.06 -4.93 -0.04
N ILE A 45 10.88 -5.84 -0.58
CA ILE A 45 10.97 -6.09 -2.03
C ILE A 45 9.64 -6.59 -2.59
N VAL A 46 9.05 -7.61 -1.98
CA VAL A 46 7.76 -8.17 -2.41
C VAL A 46 6.67 -7.13 -2.32
N GLN A 47 6.64 -6.34 -1.26
CA GLN A 47 5.61 -5.34 -1.08
C GLN A 47 5.73 -4.18 -2.08
N GLU A 48 6.95 -3.73 -2.39
CA GLU A 48 7.12 -2.72 -3.43
C GLU A 48 6.73 -3.27 -4.80
N LEU A 49 7.06 -4.53 -5.08
CA LEU A 49 6.61 -5.16 -6.32
C LEU A 49 5.07 -5.33 -6.38
N HIS A 50 4.43 -5.75 -5.28
CA HIS A 50 2.97 -5.83 -5.20
C HIS A 50 2.32 -4.45 -5.38
N THR A 51 2.91 -3.41 -4.80
CA THR A 51 2.44 -2.03 -4.93
C THR A 51 2.57 -1.57 -6.37
N SER A 52 3.75 -1.70 -6.99
CA SER A 52 3.95 -1.29 -8.39
C SER A 52 3.09 -2.10 -9.36
N ALA A 53 2.90 -3.40 -9.11
CA ALA A 53 2.03 -4.26 -9.90
C ALA A 53 0.56 -3.82 -9.80
N LEU A 54 0.09 -3.45 -8.60
CA LEU A 54 -1.25 -2.90 -8.39
C LEU A 54 -1.45 -1.57 -9.14
N LEU A 55 -0.46 -0.68 -9.09
CA LEU A 55 -0.50 0.59 -9.83
C LEU A 55 -0.48 0.36 -11.35
N ALA A 56 0.34 -0.59 -11.82
CA ALA A 56 0.37 -0.99 -13.23
C ALA A 56 -0.98 -1.55 -13.69
N ALA A 57 -1.63 -2.38 -12.88
CA ALA A 57 -2.96 -2.90 -13.14
C ALA A 57 -4.01 -1.77 -13.19
N GLY A 58 -3.99 -0.85 -12.24
CA GLY A 58 -4.88 0.31 -12.22
C GLY A 58 -4.74 1.19 -13.46
N ALA A 59 -3.51 1.54 -13.83
CA ALA A 59 -3.23 2.34 -15.01
C ALA A 59 -3.59 1.61 -16.31
N ALA A 60 -3.25 0.32 -16.44
CA ALA A 60 -3.62 -0.49 -17.61
C ALA A 60 -5.14 -0.64 -17.74
N SER A 61 -5.85 -0.82 -16.63
CA SER A 61 -7.31 -0.85 -16.59
C SER A 61 -7.92 0.46 -17.10
N ALA A 62 -7.41 1.60 -16.63
CA ALA A 62 -7.89 2.91 -17.05
C ALA A 62 -7.57 3.21 -18.52
N VAL A 63 -6.40 2.79 -19.00
CA VAL A 63 -6.00 2.89 -20.42
C VAL A 63 -6.88 2.00 -21.31
N ASN A 64 -7.19 0.78 -20.89
CA ASN A 64 -8.13 -0.09 -21.59
C ASN A 64 -9.54 0.52 -21.63
N PHE A 65 -10.00 1.08 -20.51
CA PHE A 65 -11.28 1.78 -20.45
C PHE A 65 -11.32 2.99 -21.38
N ALA A 66 -10.26 3.80 -21.39
CA ALA A 66 -10.13 4.96 -22.28
C ALA A 66 -10.13 4.54 -23.75
N TYR A 67 -9.45 3.44 -24.08
CA TYR A 67 -9.43 2.88 -25.43
C TYR A 67 -10.84 2.46 -25.90
N GLN A 68 -11.65 1.87 -25.03
CA GLN A 68 -12.99 1.38 -25.36
C GLN A 68 -14.07 2.47 -25.37
N ASN A 69 -13.93 3.49 -24.52
CA ASN A 69 -14.99 4.47 -24.24
C ASN A 69 -14.58 5.91 -24.59
N SER A 70 -13.41 6.10 -25.21
CA SER A 70 -12.84 7.42 -25.52
C SER A 70 -12.85 8.37 -24.33
N SER A 71 -12.46 7.89 -23.15
CA SER A 71 -12.55 8.63 -21.87
C SER A 71 -11.24 9.33 -21.51
N PRO A 72 -11.13 10.68 -21.65
CA PRO A 72 -9.92 11.41 -21.27
C PRO A 72 -9.71 11.42 -19.75
N ARG A 73 -10.81 11.36 -18.98
CA ARG A 73 -10.77 11.28 -17.53
C ARG A 73 -9.99 10.06 -17.06
N ALA A 74 -10.21 8.91 -17.68
CA ALA A 74 -9.52 7.68 -17.29
C ALA A 74 -8.00 7.78 -17.53
N LEU A 75 -7.55 8.47 -18.59
CA LEU A 75 -6.13 8.72 -18.81
C LEU A 75 -5.52 9.64 -17.74
N ASN A 76 -6.24 10.70 -17.35
CA ASN A 76 -5.79 11.58 -16.28
C ASN A 76 -5.68 10.86 -14.93
N GLU A 77 -6.66 10.01 -14.61
CA GLU A 77 -6.62 9.15 -13.42
C GLU A 77 -5.44 8.17 -13.49
N ALA A 78 -5.16 7.59 -14.66
CA ALA A 78 -4.00 6.73 -14.87
C ALA A 78 -2.68 7.46 -14.61
N LEU A 79 -2.51 8.67 -15.16
CA LEU A 79 -1.30 9.46 -14.96
C LEU A 79 -1.12 9.86 -13.49
N ALA A 80 -2.20 10.34 -12.85
CA ALA A 80 -2.19 10.71 -11.43
C ALA A 80 -1.85 9.51 -10.52
N LEU A 81 -2.24 8.30 -10.91
CA LEU A 81 -1.96 7.09 -10.15
C LEU A 81 -0.47 6.71 -10.14
N VAL A 82 0.23 6.93 -11.26
CA VAL A 82 1.61 6.43 -11.47
C VAL A 82 2.66 7.53 -11.39
N VAL A 83 2.25 8.78 -11.18
CA VAL A 83 3.17 9.89 -10.96
C VAL A 83 4.07 9.59 -9.77
N GLY A 84 5.39 9.74 -9.95
CA GLY A 84 6.37 9.44 -8.91
C GLY A 84 6.66 7.95 -8.67
N PHE A 85 6.13 7.03 -9.50
CA PHE A 85 6.45 5.60 -9.46
C PHE A 85 7.15 5.10 -10.73
N PRO A 86 8.00 4.05 -10.66
CA PRO A 86 8.41 3.31 -9.45
C PRO A 86 9.41 4.11 -8.59
N ILE A 87 9.55 3.73 -7.31
CA ILE A 87 10.61 4.22 -6.43
C ILE A 87 11.96 3.74 -7.00
N ASP A 88 13.00 4.57 -6.94
CA ASP A 88 14.34 4.19 -7.41
C ASP A 88 14.90 3.04 -6.56
N THR A 89 15.02 1.85 -7.17
CA THR A 89 15.50 0.62 -6.52
C THR A 89 17.02 0.48 -6.56
N LYS A 90 17.76 1.45 -7.13
CA LYS A 90 19.23 1.39 -7.26
C LYS A 90 19.98 1.23 -5.93
N ASN A 91 19.36 1.60 -4.81
CA ASN A 91 19.95 1.52 -3.47
C ASN A 91 19.62 0.22 -2.72
N TRP A 92 19.01 -0.76 -3.39
CA TRP A 92 18.74 -2.05 -2.77
C TRP A 92 20.06 -2.81 -2.50
N PRO A 93 20.24 -3.42 -1.33
CA PRO A 93 21.47 -4.12 -0.97
C PRO A 93 21.63 -5.42 -1.78
N ARG A 94 22.18 -5.30 -2.99
CA ARG A 94 22.29 -6.37 -4.01
C ARG A 94 22.88 -7.66 -3.46
N SER A 95 23.94 -7.58 -2.66
CA SER A 95 24.61 -8.76 -2.08
C SER A 95 23.70 -9.59 -1.18
N THR A 96 22.73 -8.98 -0.49
CA THR A 96 21.77 -9.69 0.37
C THR A 96 20.62 -10.29 -0.45
N ILE A 97 20.27 -9.64 -1.56
CA ILE A 97 19.18 -10.05 -2.45
C ILE A 97 19.62 -11.22 -3.33
N GLU A 98 20.83 -11.20 -3.86
CA GLU A 98 21.42 -12.25 -4.70
C GLU A 98 21.55 -13.60 -3.97
N LEU A 99 21.53 -13.60 -2.63
CA LEU A 99 21.51 -14.82 -1.82
C LEU A 99 20.14 -15.49 -1.73
N GLN A 100 19.07 -14.74 -2.02
CA GLN A 100 17.68 -15.17 -1.78
C GLN A 100 16.83 -15.22 -3.05
N LEU A 101 17.21 -14.46 -4.08
CA LEU A 101 16.52 -14.40 -5.36
C LEU A 101 17.37 -14.99 -6.47
N THR A 102 16.71 -15.66 -7.41
CA THR A 102 17.41 -16.16 -8.60
C THR A 102 17.83 -15.00 -9.50
N ARG A 103 18.89 -15.23 -10.29
CA ARG A 103 19.33 -14.26 -11.31
C ARG A 103 18.20 -13.91 -12.29
N ASP A 104 17.40 -14.89 -12.68
CA ASP A 104 16.27 -14.70 -13.58
C ASP A 104 15.21 -13.77 -12.96
N THR A 105 14.89 -13.93 -11.68
CA THR A 105 13.97 -13.03 -10.95
C THR A 105 14.50 -11.60 -10.93
N LEU A 106 15.82 -11.41 -10.74
CA LEU A 106 16.44 -10.08 -10.71
C LEU A 106 16.41 -9.39 -12.08
N GLU A 107 16.80 -10.11 -13.13
CA GLU A 107 16.71 -9.61 -14.51
C GLU A 107 15.26 -9.26 -14.88
N ALA A 108 14.29 -10.09 -14.46
CA ALA A 108 12.87 -9.84 -14.63
C ALA A 108 12.38 -8.57 -13.91
N CYS A 109 12.92 -8.26 -12.73
CA CYS A 109 12.62 -7.02 -11.99
C CYS A 109 13.10 -5.79 -12.77
N GLU A 110 14.34 -5.81 -13.25
CA GLU A 110 14.91 -4.70 -14.02
C GLU A 110 14.12 -4.46 -15.32
N ASP A 111 13.79 -5.53 -16.04
CA ASP A 111 12.96 -5.49 -17.25
C ASP A 111 11.57 -4.91 -16.99
N TYR A 112 10.93 -5.33 -15.90
CA TYR A 112 9.61 -4.83 -15.51
C TYR A 112 9.64 -3.33 -15.22
N TYR A 113 10.57 -2.87 -14.38
CA TYR A 113 10.64 -1.44 -14.02
C TYR A 113 11.08 -0.56 -15.20
N SER A 114 11.91 -1.09 -16.12
CA SER A 114 12.22 -0.43 -17.38
C SER A 114 10.98 -0.25 -18.26
N THR A 115 10.19 -1.32 -18.41
CA THR A 115 8.94 -1.31 -19.18
C THR A 115 7.91 -0.35 -18.56
N PHE A 116 7.78 -0.34 -17.22
CA PHE A 116 6.89 0.56 -16.50
C PHE A 116 7.25 2.02 -16.77
N ARG A 117 8.54 2.40 -16.63
CA ARG A 117 9.00 3.77 -16.91
C ARG A 117 8.70 4.20 -18.33
N LYS A 118 8.88 3.30 -19.30
CA LYS A 118 8.55 3.55 -20.70
C LYS A 118 7.05 3.78 -20.91
N ALA A 119 6.20 2.92 -20.34
CA ALA A 119 4.75 3.06 -20.45
C ALA A 119 4.23 4.36 -19.81
N ARG A 120 4.84 4.78 -18.69
CA ARG A 120 4.58 6.08 -18.06
C ARG A 120 4.96 7.24 -18.97
N GLY A 121 6.14 7.22 -19.59
CA GLY A 121 6.58 8.27 -20.51
C GLY A 121 5.61 8.47 -21.69
N VAL A 122 5.13 7.37 -22.29
CA VAL A 122 4.13 7.46 -23.38
C VAL A 122 2.80 8.06 -22.88
N LEU A 123 2.42 7.81 -21.62
CA LEU A 123 1.21 8.39 -21.01
C LEU A 123 1.39 9.89 -20.73
N GLU A 124 2.56 10.29 -20.26
CA GLU A 124 2.94 11.70 -20.07
C GLU A 124 2.89 12.45 -21.41
N GLU A 125 3.49 11.89 -22.46
CA GLU A 125 3.47 12.45 -23.82
C GLU A 125 2.03 12.60 -24.36
N CYS A 126 1.18 11.59 -24.19
CA CYS A 126 -0.21 11.66 -24.65
C CYS A 126 -1.01 12.77 -23.97
N VAL A 127 -0.80 12.98 -22.67
CA VAL A 127 -1.46 14.06 -21.91
C VAL A 127 -0.92 15.43 -22.34
N ALA A 128 0.40 15.56 -22.54
CA ALA A 128 1.02 16.79 -23.04
C ALA A 128 0.49 17.16 -24.44
N ASP A 129 0.47 16.20 -25.37
CA ASP A 129 -0.08 16.41 -26.72
C ASP A 129 -1.57 16.77 -26.69
N SER A 130 -2.33 16.25 -25.70
CA SER A 130 -3.74 16.59 -25.55
C SER A 130 -3.97 18.09 -25.26
N GLU A 131 -2.99 18.76 -24.64
CA GLU A 131 -2.99 20.21 -24.39
C GLU A 131 -2.57 21.00 -25.64
N GLU A 132 -1.67 20.47 -26.46
CA GLU A 132 -1.11 21.14 -27.64
C GLU A 132 -1.97 20.98 -28.91
N ILE A 133 -2.30 19.73 -29.27
CA ILE A 133 -2.99 19.39 -30.53
C ILE A 133 -4.46 19.01 -30.34
N GLY A 134 -4.95 19.09 -29.10
CA GLY A 134 -6.31 18.74 -28.73
C GLY A 134 -6.51 17.26 -28.45
N ARG A 135 -7.42 16.98 -27.52
CA ARG A 135 -7.66 15.65 -26.92
C ARG A 135 -7.95 14.56 -27.94
N ASP A 136 -8.88 14.80 -28.87
CA ASP A 136 -9.29 13.77 -29.84
C ASP A 136 -8.13 13.37 -30.75
N ARG A 137 -7.28 14.33 -31.13
CA ARG A 137 -6.14 14.08 -31.98
C ARG A 137 -5.02 13.35 -31.25
N ALA A 138 -4.73 13.76 -30.02
CA ALA A 138 -3.76 13.08 -29.17
C ALA A 138 -4.18 11.62 -28.87
N LEU A 139 -5.47 11.38 -28.58
CA LEU A 139 -6.00 10.04 -28.39
C LEU A 139 -5.83 9.17 -29.65
N GLN A 140 -6.15 9.70 -30.83
CA GLN A 140 -5.94 8.97 -32.10
C GLN A 140 -4.47 8.62 -32.33
N LEU A 141 -3.55 9.53 -31.98
CA LEU A 141 -2.11 9.33 -32.16
C LEU A 141 -1.55 8.27 -31.21
N HIS A 142 -1.99 8.27 -29.95
CA HIS A 142 -1.34 7.52 -28.87
C HIS A 142 -2.09 6.26 -28.41
N MET A 143 -3.39 6.14 -28.62
CA MET A 143 -4.16 5.10 -27.90
C MET A 143 -3.73 3.67 -28.20
N PHE A 144 -3.36 3.36 -29.44
CA PHE A 144 -2.87 2.03 -29.79
C PHE A 144 -1.57 1.69 -29.06
N SER A 145 -0.59 2.61 -29.07
CA SER A 145 0.70 2.41 -28.41
C SER A 145 0.54 2.37 -26.90
N LEU A 146 -0.26 3.25 -26.31
CA LEU A 146 -0.57 3.26 -24.88
C LEU A 146 -1.14 1.92 -24.40
N SER A 147 -2.20 1.44 -25.07
CA SER A 147 -2.84 0.18 -24.73
C SER A 147 -1.85 -1.00 -24.83
N ALA A 148 -1.04 -1.03 -25.89
CA ALA A 148 -0.02 -2.07 -26.05
C ALA A 148 1.06 -2.02 -24.96
N GLN A 149 1.58 -0.84 -24.61
CA GLN A 149 2.63 -0.67 -23.60
C GLN A 149 2.13 -1.01 -22.20
N TRP A 150 0.93 -0.57 -21.82
CA TRP A 150 0.39 -0.86 -20.50
C TRP A 150 0.01 -2.34 -20.34
N ARG A 151 -0.49 -3.01 -21.39
CA ARG A 151 -0.68 -4.47 -21.37
C ARG A 151 0.65 -5.22 -21.30
N GLN A 152 1.70 -4.76 -21.99
CA GLN A 152 3.04 -5.33 -21.87
C GLN A 152 3.62 -5.13 -20.46
N THR A 153 3.38 -3.97 -19.85
CA THR A 153 3.78 -3.68 -18.48
C THR A 153 3.08 -4.61 -17.49
N ALA A 154 1.77 -4.84 -17.67
CA ALA A 154 1.01 -5.80 -16.86
C ALA A 154 1.53 -7.24 -17.02
N ARG A 155 1.89 -7.66 -18.24
CA ARG A 155 2.54 -8.97 -18.48
C ARG A 155 3.85 -9.10 -17.72
N ARG A 156 4.71 -8.08 -17.78
CA ARG A 156 5.99 -8.09 -17.06
C ARG A 156 5.78 -8.10 -15.56
N ALA A 157 4.85 -7.30 -15.04
CA ALA A 157 4.48 -7.27 -13.62
C ALA A 157 4.03 -8.66 -13.13
N ARG A 158 3.15 -9.31 -13.89
CA ARG A 158 2.65 -10.65 -13.57
C ARG A 158 3.78 -11.68 -13.55
N TYR A 159 4.64 -11.66 -14.57
CA TYR A 159 5.76 -12.58 -14.68
C TYR A 159 6.72 -12.46 -13.48
N VAL A 160 7.20 -11.24 -13.19
CA VAL A 160 8.15 -11.04 -12.09
C VAL A 160 7.52 -11.32 -10.71
N MET A 161 6.25 -11.00 -10.53
CA MET A 161 5.53 -11.29 -9.28
C MET A 161 5.43 -12.80 -9.01
N LEU A 162 5.12 -13.59 -10.05
CA LEU A 162 5.05 -15.05 -9.92
C LEU A 162 6.45 -15.66 -9.69
N ALA A 163 7.48 -15.17 -10.38
CA ALA A 163 8.86 -15.59 -10.16
C ALA A 163 9.31 -15.31 -8.72
N LEU A 164 9.10 -14.07 -8.26
CA LEU A 164 9.43 -13.66 -6.89
C LEU A 164 8.66 -14.47 -5.85
N ALA A 165 7.35 -14.72 -6.06
CA ALA A 165 6.56 -15.54 -5.16
C ALA A 165 7.09 -16.98 -5.08
N GLY A 166 7.59 -17.53 -6.19
CA GLY A 166 8.29 -18.82 -6.20
C GLY A 166 9.49 -18.82 -5.27
N ASP A 167 10.38 -17.84 -5.46
CA ASP A 167 11.65 -17.73 -4.71
C ASP A 167 11.42 -17.58 -3.19
N VAL A 168 10.41 -16.82 -2.77
CA VAL A 168 10.25 -16.40 -1.36
C VAL A 168 9.10 -17.07 -0.59
N SER A 169 8.34 -17.96 -1.24
CA SER A 169 7.13 -18.58 -0.67
C SER A 169 7.35 -19.31 0.67
N HIS A 170 8.57 -19.80 0.89
CA HIS A 170 8.96 -20.54 2.08
C HIS A 170 9.30 -19.64 3.30
N VAL A 171 9.52 -18.34 3.07
CA VAL A 171 9.96 -17.38 4.11
C VAL A 171 8.84 -16.39 4.48
N LEU A 172 7.91 -16.11 3.57
CA LEU A 172 6.94 -15.04 3.74
C LEU A 172 5.57 -15.52 4.30
N PRO A 173 4.89 -14.68 5.09
CA PRO A 173 3.54 -14.97 5.57
C PRO A 173 2.52 -15.21 4.46
N VAL A 174 1.47 -15.98 4.80
CA VAL A 174 0.36 -16.34 3.89
C VAL A 174 -0.32 -15.12 3.23
N GLY A 175 -0.30 -13.96 3.89
CA GLY A 175 -0.86 -12.71 3.34
C GLY A 175 -0.22 -12.28 2.01
N TYR A 176 1.08 -12.49 1.83
CA TYR A 176 1.76 -12.16 0.57
C TYR A 176 1.34 -13.10 -0.57
N ALA A 177 1.10 -14.38 -0.30
CA ALA A 177 0.56 -15.31 -1.28
C ALA A 177 -0.89 -14.95 -1.68
N ALA A 178 -1.69 -14.44 -0.74
CA ALA A 178 -3.03 -13.93 -1.04
C ALA A 178 -2.98 -12.71 -1.97
N ASN A 179 -2.08 -11.76 -1.73
CA ASN A 179 -1.85 -10.61 -2.61
C ASN A 179 -1.47 -11.06 -4.03
N THR A 180 -0.52 -11.99 -4.16
CA THR A 180 -0.07 -12.53 -5.45
C THR A 180 -1.25 -13.08 -6.26
N ARG A 181 -2.16 -13.84 -5.63
CA ARG A 181 -3.35 -14.39 -6.32
C ARG A 181 -4.30 -13.28 -6.79
N THR A 182 -4.58 -12.30 -5.94
CA THR A 182 -5.45 -11.17 -6.31
C THR A 182 -4.87 -10.38 -7.48
N LEU A 183 -3.56 -10.09 -7.43
CA LEU A 183 -2.87 -9.38 -8.49
C LEU A 183 -2.79 -10.21 -9.78
N ASP A 184 -2.56 -11.53 -9.69
CA ASP A 184 -2.52 -12.42 -10.85
C ASP A 184 -3.82 -12.36 -11.66
N ASN A 185 -4.96 -12.42 -10.97
CA ASN A 185 -6.28 -12.34 -11.60
C ASN A 185 -6.47 -11.00 -12.31
N ILE A 186 -6.19 -9.89 -11.62
CA ILE A 186 -6.41 -8.54 -12.17
C ILE A 186 -5.47 -8.26 -13.33
N LEU A 187 -4.20 -8.66 -13.21
CA LEU A 187 -3.22 -8.50 -14.28
C LEU A 187 -3.61 -9.30 -15.52
N SER A 188 -4.14 -10.52 -15.34
CA SER A 188 -4.66 -11.33 -16.44
C SER A 188 -5.83 -10.65 -17.17
N GLU A 189 -6.76 -10.06 -16.42
CA GLU A 189 -7.90 -9.32 -16.97
C GLU A 189 -7.45 -8.09 -17.79
N VAL A 190 -6.54 -7.26 -17.25
CA VAL A 190 -6.05 -6.08 -18.01
C VAL A 190 -5.23 -6.49 -19.24
N MET A 191 -4.50 -7.62 -19.18
CA MET A 191 -3.77 -8.18 -20.32
C MET A 191 -4.72 -8.58 -21.45
N ALA A 192 -5.90 -9.12 -21.12
CA ALA A 192 -6.96 -9.44 -22.06
C ALA A 192 -7.69 -8.19 -22.61
N GLY A 193 -7.36 -7.00 -22.07
CA GLY A 193 -7.96 -5.74 -22.49
C GLY A 193 -9.16 -5.30 -21.66
N HIS A 194 -9.46 -5.97 -20.55
CA HIS A 194 -10.52 -5.58 -19.63
C HIS A 194 -10.09 -4.43 -18.72
N ALA A 195 -11.06 -3.83 -18.03
CA ALA A 195 -10.85 -2.71 -17.12
C ALA A 195 -11.36 -3.00 -15.68
N PRO A 196 -10.84 -4.05 -15.01
CA PRO A 196 -11.33 -4.51 -13.71
C PRO A 196 -11.15 -3.50 -12.56
N CYS A 197 -10.24 -2.53 -12.71
CA CYS A 197 -9.95 -1.51 -11.70
C CYS A 197 -10.55 -0.15 -12.06
N THR A 198 -11.53 -0.09 -12.97
CA THR A 198 -12.12 1.16 -13.44
C THR A 198 -13.63 1.10 -13.36
N SER A 199 -14.22 2.07 -12.66
CA SER A 199 -15.68 2.22 -12.59
C SER A 199 -16.26 2.66 -13.94
N SER A 200 -17.58 2.55 -14.09
CA SER A 200 -18.31 3.07 -15.27
C SER A 200 -18.09 4.57 -15.54
N SER A 201 -17.65 5.32 -14.52
CA SER A 201 -17.34 6.75 -14.64
C SER A 201 -15.90 7.05 -15.13
N GLY A 202 -15.08 6.01 -15.37
CA GLY A 202 -13.66 6.16 -15.69
C GLY A 202 -12.75 6.42 -14.49
N LYS A 203 -13.29 6.45 -13.26
CA LYS A 203 -12.51 6.56 -12.02
C LYS A 203 -11.84 5.23 -11.68
N ILE A 204 -10.58 5.27 -11.25
CA ILE A 204 -9.85 4.08 -10.79
C ILE A 204 -10.34 3.66 -9.40
N VAL A 205 -10.57 2.36 -9.23
CA VAL A 205 -10.93 1.70 -7.97
C VAL A 205 -10.02 0.49 -7.81
N LEU A 206 -9.03 0.62 -6.92
CA LEU A 206 -8.08 -0.46 -6.64
C LEU A 206 -8.67 -1.38 -5.56
N PRO A 207 -8.48 -2.72 -5.67
CA PRO A 207 -8.82 -3.63 -4.59
C PRO A 207 -7.97 -3.37 -3.34
N ASP A 208 -8.51 -3.79 -2.20
CA ASP A 208 -7.69 -3.94 -1.00
C ASP A 208 -6.88 -5.24 -1.09
N LEU A 209 -5.56 -5.11 -0.90
CA LEU A 209 -4.66 -6.24 -0.75
C LEU A 209 -4.65 -6.70 0.71
N ALA A 210 -4.48 -8.00 0.93
CA ALA A 210 -4.47 -8.62 2.27
C ALA A 210 -3.28 -8.11 3.12
N GLU A 211 -2.13 -7.86 2.50
CA GLU A 211 -1.00 -7.16 3.11
C GLU A 211 -0.70 -5.86 2.33
N ARG A 212 -0.69 -4.72 3.03
CA ARG A 212 -0.49 -3.38 2.42
C ARG A 212 0.74 -2.66 2.98
N ARG A 213 1.39 -3.20 4.01
CA ARG A 213 2.44 -2.49 4.73
C ARG A 213 3.74 -2.55 3.95
N ARG A 214 4.13 -1.41 3.35
CA ARG A 214 5.40 -1.18 2.61
C ARG A 214 6.69 -1.57 3.34
N SER A 215 6.62 -1.77 4.64
CA SER A 215 7.78 -2.13 5.45
C SER A 215 7.31 -2.96 6.64
N PRO A 216 7.91 -4.13 6.91
CA PRO A 216 7.67 -4.85 8.14
C PRO A 216 8.02 -3.95 9.33
N ARG A 217 7.27 -4.13 10.41
CA ARG A 217 7.39 -3.32 11.62
C ARG A 217 8.09 -4.17 12.67
N LYS A 218 9.21 -3.69 13.19
CA LYS A 218 9.85 -4.27 14.36
C LYS A 218 9.18 -3.73 15.61
N THR A 219 8.84 -4.63 16.51
CA THR A 219 8.33 -4.31 17.83
C THR A 219 9.41 -3.53 18.60
N LEU A 220 9.08 -2.30 19.03
CA LEU A 220 10.04 -1.40 19.68
C LEU A 220 9.81 -1.26 21.20
N LEU A 221 8.54 -1.28 21.63
CA LEU A 221 8.05 -1.32 23.01
C LEU A 221 8.83 -0.44 24.01
N GLN A 222 9.05 0.83 23.68
CA GLN A 222 9.74 1.77 24.57
C GLN A 222 8.96 3.08 24.72
N THR A 223 9.26 3.83 25.78
CA THR A 223 8.72 5.18 25.95
C THR A 223 9.41 6.12 24.98
N VAL A 224 8.68 7.08 24.45
CA VAL A 224 9.22 8.12 23.57
C VAL A 224 8.71 9.49 23.97
N ARG A 225 9.49 10.52 23.67
CA ARG A 225 9.04 11.91 23.75
C ARG A 225 8.64 12.38 22.38
N VAL A 226 7.42 12.91 22.27
CA VAL A 226 6.90 13.48 21.02
C VAL A 226 6.75 14.99 21.20
N ARG A 227 7.34 15.78 20.30
CA ARG A 227 7.25 17.24 20.29
C ARG A 227 6.50 17.71 19.05
N THR A 228 5.56 18.63 19.21
CA THR A 228 4.77 19.22 18.12
C THR A 228 4.15 20.52 18.58
N ASP A 229 4.13 21.56 17.74
CA ASP A 229 3.51 22.87 18.02
C ASP A 229 3.80 23.43 19.42
N GLY A 230 5.06 23.30 19.87
CA GLY A 230 5.52 23.76 21.19
C GLY A 230 5.07 22.89 22.38
N ALA A 231 4.23 21.88 22.15
CA ALA A 231 3.83 20.90 23.15
C ALA A 231 4.76 19.68 23.16
N GLN A 232 4.86 19.03 24.32
CA GLN A 232 5.58 17.78 24.49
C GLN A 232 4.68 16.72 25.13
N TYR A 233 4.67 15.53 24.55
CA TYR A 233 3.92 14.38 25.02
C TYR A 233 4.86 13.23 25.34
N SER A 234 4.53 12.46 26.38
CA SER A 234 5.11 11.13 26.60
C SER A 234 4.18 10.11 25.96
N ALA A 235 4.74 9.30 25.07
CA ALA A 235 4.02 8.27 24.34
C ALA A 235 4.75 6.94 24.44
N PHE A 236 4.12 5.88 23.95
CA PHE A 236 4.74 4.57 23.89
C PHE A 236 4.86 4.13 22.43
N ALA A 237 6.07 3.89 21.98
CA ALA A 237 6.32 3.35 20.65
C ALA A 237 6.05 1.85 20.66
N ARG A 238 4.99 1.42 19.96
CA ARG A 238 4.66 0.02 19.81
C ARG A 238 5.62 -0.66 18.83
N ASP A 239 5.83 0.00 17.69
CA ASP A 239 6.51 -0.58 16.56
C ASP A 239 7.22 0.51 15.72
N ILE A 240 8.22 0.11 14.93
CA ILE A 240 8.96 0.97 14.02
C ILE A 240 9.21 0.26 12.69
N SER A 241 9.23 0.99 11.60
CA SER A 241 9.60 0.50 10.27
C SER A 241 10.53 1.49 9.57
N PHE A 242 10.97 1.14 8.36
CA PHE A 242 11.78 2.00 7.51
C PHE A 242 11.23 3.42 7.35
N GLY A 243 9.92 3.55 7.21
CA GLY A 243 9.27 4.82 6.89
C GLY A 243 8.49 5.46 8.03
N GLY A 244 8.45 4.85 9.22
CA GLY A 244 7.62 5.41 10.29
C GLY A 244 7.62 4.65 11.59
N ILE A 245 6.90 5.20 12.58
CA ILE A 245 6.77 4.65 13.93
C ILE A 245 5.30 4.64 14.34
N GLY A 246 4.86 3.54 14.96
CA GLY A 246 3.54 3.40 15.55
C GLY A 246 3.56 3.76 17.03
N LEU A 247 2.79 4.77 17.41
CA LEU A 247 2.70 5.26 18.77
C LEU A 247 1.32 4.97 19.38
N THR A 248 1.30 4.81 20.70
CA THR A 248 0.09 4.80 21.53
C THR A 248 0.21 5.80 22.68
N ARG A 249 -0.90 6.06 23.37
CA ARG A 249 -1.04 7.10 24.42
C ARG A 249 -0.83 8.52 23.91
N MET A 250 -1.12 8.76 22.64
CA MET A 250 -1.08 10.11 22.06
C MET A 250 -2.46 10.78 22.15
N PRO A 251 -2.52 12.12 22.29
CA PRO A 251 -3.74 12.85 21.98
C PRO A 251 -4.07 12.73 20.48
N ALA A 252 -5.32 13.02 20.11
CA ALA A 252 -5.69 13.08 18.71
C ALA A 252 -5.01 14.28 18.05
N LEU A 253 -4.07 14.00 17.13
CA LEU A 253 -3.45 15.00 16.27
C LEU A 253 -3.93 14.80 14.84
N LEU A 254 -4.02 15.89 14.08
CA LEU A 254 -4.49 15.84 12.70
C LEU A 254 -3.43 15.19 11.80
N PRO A 255 -3.83 14.37 10.80
CA PRO A 255 -2.93 13.95 9.75
C PRO A 255 -2.26 15.16 9.07
N GLY A 256 -0.96 15.08 8.83
CA GLY A 256 -0.14 16.16 8.30
C GLY A 256 0.53 17.05 9.35
N THR A 257 0.17 16.94 10.64
CA THR A 257 0.84 17.69 11.72
C THR A 257 2.33 17.30 11.81
N PRO A 258 3.27 18.27 11.81
CA PRO A 258 4.68 18.00 11.97
C PRO A 258 5.01 17.59 13.41
N VAL A 259 5.83 16.56 13.55
CA VAL A 259 6.24 16.02 14.84
C VAL A 259 7.72 15.66 14.85
N VAL A 260 8.33 15.70 16.03
CA VAL A 260 9.64 15.12 16.31
C VAL A 260 9.46 14.05 17.39
N VAL A 261 9.89 12.82 17.10
CA VAL A 261 9.85 11.68 18.02
C VAL A 261 11.27 11.38 18.48
N GLU A 262 11.50 11.42 19.78
CA GLU A 262 12.79 11.12 20.41
C GLU A 262 12.68 9.84 21.24
N LEU A 263 13.55 8.88 20.94
CA LEU A 263 13.69 7.62 21.68
C LEU A 263 14.51 7.82 22.96
N GLU A 264 14.44 6.85 23.89
CA GLU A 264 15.22 6.90 25.13
C GLU A 264 16.74 6.92 24.89
N CYS A 265 17.20 6.34 23.77
CA CYS A 265 18.61 6.38 23.37
C CYS A 265 19.07 7.73 22.80
N GLY A 266 18.20 8.75 22.78
CA GLY A 266 18.49 10.09 22.27
C GLY A 266 18.36 10.24 20.75
N ARG A 267 18.14 9.14 20.00
CA ARG A 267 17.84 9.23 18.57
C ARG A 267 16.50 9.93 18.34
N SER A 268 16.48 10.84 17.37
CA SER A 268 15.30 11.64 17.03
C SER A 268 14.91 11.44 15.56
N PHE A 269 13.61 11.41 15.31
CA PHE A 269 13.01 11.29 13.98
C PHE A 269 12.02 12.41 13.76
N SER A 270 12.23 13.17 12.69
CA SER A 270 11.28 14.19 12.24
C SER A 270 10.30 13.58 11.24
N GLY A 271 9.03 13.98 11.31
CA GLY A 271 7.99 13.39 10.48
C GLY A 271 6.67 14.11 10.54
N PHE A 272 5.66 13.49 9.94
CA PHE A 272 4.28 13.95 9.97
C PHE A 272 3.35 12.86 10.49
N VAL A 273 2.28 13.26 11.17
CA VAL A 273 1.18 12.35 11.49
C VAL A 273 0.59 11.80 10.19
N ALA A 274 0.67 10.49 9.98
CA ALA A 274 0.10 9.82 8.83
C ALA A 274 -1.37 9.45 9.06
N TRP A 275 -1.70 9.07 10.30
CA TRP A 275 -3.06 8.77 10.74
C TRP A 275 -3.13 8.87 12.27
N SER A 276 -4.33 9.14 12.79
CA SER A 276 -4.64 9.08 14.22
C SER A 276 -5.99 8.38 14.41
N ARG A 277 -6.07 7.44 15.35
CA ARG A 277 -7.29 6.69 15.68
C ARG A 277 -7.32 6.42 17.19
N GLY A 278 -8.23 7.10 17.89
CA GLY A 278 -8.29 7.01 19.35
C GLY A 278 -6.99 7.50 19.98
N ARG A 279 -6.32 6.65 20.75
CA ARG A 279 -5.01 6.94 21.36
C ARG A 279 -3.81 6.44 20.54
N ASP A 280 -4.08 5.85 19.38
CA ASP A 280 -3.06 5.32 18.50
C ASP A 280 -2.79 6.28 17.35
N MET A 281 -1.53 6.32 16.93
CA MET A 281 -1.06 7.23 15.91
C MET A 281 0.05 6.58 15.09
N GLY A 282 0.06 6.84 13.79
CA GLY A 282 1.18 6.52 12.92
C GLY A 282 1.90 7.78 12.53
N ILE A 283 3.21 7.83 12.71
CA ILE A 283 4.07 8.90 12.22
C ILE A 283 4.84 8.38 11.00
N ARG A 284 4.83 9.15 9.91
CA ARG A 284 5.68 8.93 8.73
C ARG A 284 6.92 9.80 8.85
N PHE A 285 8.10 9.21 8.71
CA PHE A 285 9.35 9.94 8.76
C PHE A 285 9.54 10.84 7.53
N LEU A 286 10.25 11.95 7.71
CA LEU A 286 10.76 12.76 6.60
C LEU A 286 11.83 11.99 5.83
N ASP A 287 12.80 11.44 6.56
CA ASP A 287 13.87 10.60 6.03
C ASP A 287 13.66 9.15 6.48
N THR A 288 13.68 8.22 5.52
CA THR A 288 13.57 6.80 5.83
C THR A 288 14.83 6.29 6.54
N LEU A 289 14.67 5.31 7.42
CA LEU A 289 15.80 4.63 8.06
C LEU A 289 16.65 3.89 7.01
N SER A 290 17.94 3.75 7.30
CA SER A 290 18.84 2.93 6.48
C SER A 290 18.41 1.46 6.48
N PRO A 291 18.55 0.71 5.36
CA PRO A 291 18.53 -0.76 5.30
C PRO A 291 19.52 -1.49 6.21
N THR A 292 20.30 -0.79 7.03
CA THR A 292 21.20 -1.37 8.04
C THR A 292 20.99 -0.75 9.42
N ASP A 293 19.90 0.00 9.61
CA ASP A 293 19.63 0.72 10.83
C ASP A 293 19.43 -0.23 12.03
N PRO A 294 20.12 -0.04 13.17
CA PRO A 294 19.99 -0.91 14.34
C PRO A 294 18.56 -0.99 14.90
N LEU A 295 17.70 0.00 14.66
CA LEU A 295 16.30 -0.08 15.09
C LEU A 295 15.46 -1.04 14.25
N ILE A 296 15.96 -1.43 13.08
CA ILE A 296 15.36 -2.45 12.22
C ILE A 296 16.12 -3.78 12.35
N TYR A 297 17.45 -3.74 12.53
CA TYR A 297 18.34 -4.89 12.41
C TYR A 297 19.01 -5.37 13.72
N GLY A 298 18.93 -4.60 14.81
CA GLY A 298 19.64 -4.87 16.08
C GLY A 298 18.76 -5.34 17.21
#